data_AF-A0A9E1IKW0-F1
#
_entry.id   AF-A0A9E1IKW0-F1
#
_cell.length_a   1.000
_cell.length_b   1.000
_cell.length_c   1.000
_cell.angle_alpha   90.00
_cell.angle_beta   90.00
_cell.angle_gamma   90.00
#
_symmetry.space_group_name_H-M   'P 1'
#
loop_
_entity.id
_entity.type
_entity.pdbx_description
1 polymer ?
#
loop_
_entity_poly.entity_id
_entity_poly.type
_entity_poly.pdbx_seq_one_letter_code
_entity_poly.pdbx_strand_id
1 'polypeptide(L)'
;MNLPNADCLLVVPPLAHLSWPSIGAHHLQACAAEAGFKVHILYMNLLYASLVDPAQYGTLCNAPVFWLLGERLFARAAYGAPPFGFVHTEFLGKISAHNAQNESKSLQYLDHLSDSSGAFPQGCDHRSSIENLNELEERAFELVEGLAAAIARKNYGIVGATTTFDQTSPAVALLKRVKAINPATVTIIGGANCEGEMAAGVASLSDKVDFVFAGESEVTFVDFL
;
A
#
# COMPACT_ATOMS: atom_id res chain seq x y z
N MET A 1 -12.85 13.85 -4.20
CA MET A 1 -13.02 13.29 -2.83
C MET A 1 -13.04 14.44 -1.83
N ASN A 2 -14.04 14.50 -0.94
CA ASN A 2 -14.12 15.52 0.10
C ASN A 2 -13.85 14.89 1.48
N LEU A 3 -12.58 14.86 1.91
CA LEU A 3 -12.22 14.35 3.24
C LEU A 3 -12.52 15.41 4.33
N PRO A 4 -13.08 15.05 5.50
CA PRO A 4 -13.31 15.98 6.61
C PRO A 4 -12.01 16.30 7.37
N ASN A 5 -11.97 17.40 8.14
CA ASN A 5 -10.82 17.73 9.00
C ASN A 5 -10.66 16.71 10.14
N ALA A 6 -9.42 16.33 10.47
CA ALA A 6 -9.04 15.43 11.56
C ALA A 6 -7.58 15.68 11.99
N ASP A 7 -7.20 15.17 13.16
CA ASP A 7 -5.85 15.31 13.72
C ASP A 7 -4.84 14.43 12.94
N CYS A 8 -5.27 13.23 12.55
CA CYS A 8 -4.47 12.28 11.77
C CYS A 8 -5.29 11.62 10.66
N LEU A 9 -4.64 11.38 9.51
CA LEU A 9 -5.13 10.49 8.47
C LEU A 9 -4.25 9.25 8.39
N LEU A 10 -4.78 8.07 8.66
CA LEU A 10 -4.12 6.79 8.43
C LEU A 10 -4.56 6.18 7.09
N VAL A 11 -3.59 5.71 6.31
CA VAL A 11 -3.82 5.15 4.98
C VAL A 11 -3.58 3.64 4.99
N VAL A 12 -4.49 2.90 4.38
CA VAL A 12 -4.32 1.49 4.02
C VAL A 12 -3.83 1.44 2.57
N PRO A 13 -2.55 1.09 2.31
CA PRO A 13 -1.98 1.11 0.96
C PRO A 13 -2.60 0.04 0.05
N PRO A 14 -2.40 0.16 -1.28
CA PRO A 14 -2.63 -0.90 -2.25
C PRO A 14 -1.98 -2.23 -1.86
N LEU A 15 -2.46 -3.33 -2.46
CA LEU A 15 -2.18 -4.72 -2.15
C LEU A 15 -2.86 -5.26 -0.88
N ALA A 16 -3.64 -4.44 -0.17
CA ALA A 16 -4.59 -4.91 0.83
C ALA A 16 -5.85 -5.51 0.18
N HIS A 17 -6.27 -6.69 0.65
CA HIS A 17 -7.45 -7.40 0.18
C HIS A 17 -8.73 -6.53 0.18
N LEU A 18 -9.55 -6.61 -0.86
CA LEU A 18 -10.71 -5.71 -1.05
C LEU A 18 -11.83 -5.90 -0.01
N SER A 19 -11.91 -7.10 0.57
CA SER A 19 -12.99 -7.45 1.51
C SER A 19 -12.51 -7.49 2.96
N TRP A 20 -11.24 -7.22 3.24
CA TRP A 20 -10.70 -7.27 4.60
C TRP A 20 -10.41 -5.86 5.11
N PRO A 21 -11.03 -5.44 6.22
CA PRO A 21 -10.67 -4.18 6.85
C PRO A 21 -9.27 -4.27 7.47
N SER A 22 -8.59 -3.14 7.59
CA SER A 22 -7.35 -3.07 8.37
C SER A 22 -7.69 -2.99 9.86
N ILE A 23 -7.62 -4.13 10.55
CA ILE A 23 -7.89 -4.21 11.99
C ILE A 23 -6.96 -3.28 12.76
N GLY A 24 -5.66 -3.31 12.48
CA GLY A 24 -4.69 -2.44 13.15
C GLY A 24 -4.99 -0.95 13.00
N ALA A 25 -5.29 -0.49 11.77
CA ALA A 25 -5.61 0.91 11.54
C ALA A 25 -6.89 1.35 12.28
N HIS A 26 -7.94 0.51 12.28
CA HIS A 26 -9.17 0.80 13.00
C HIS A 26 -9.05 0.64 14.52
N HIS A 27 -8.12 -0.20 15.00
CA HIS A 27 -7.82 -0.29 16.43
C HIS A 27 -7.16 0.99 16.93
N LEU A 28 -6.15 1.50 16.22
CA LEU A 28 -5.54 2.81 16.52
C LEU A 28 -6.56 3.95 16.43
N GLN A 29 -7.48 3.90 15.46
CA GLN A 29 -8.56 4.88 15.37
C GLN A 29 -9.46 4.86 16.61
N ALA A 30 -9.79 3.67 17.14
CA ALA A 30 -10.61 3.53 18.33
C ALA A 30 -9.88 4.05 19.59
N CYS A 31 -8.61 3.67 19.79
CA CYS A 31 -7.80 4.16 20.91
C CYS A 31 -7.66 5.68 20.89
N ALA A 32 -7.41 6.27 19.72
CA ALA A 32 -7.34 7.72 19.55
C ALA A 32 -8.67 8.41 19.87
N ALA A 33 -9.80 7.83 19.43
CA ALA A 33 -11.14 8.35 19.74
C ALA A 33 -11.45 8.32 21.24
N GLU A 34 -11.05 7.26 21.95
CA GLU A 34 -11.19 7.18 23.42
C GLU A 34 -10.37 8.27 24.14
N ALA A 35 -9.24 8.66 23.57
CA ALA A 35 -8.40 9.76 24.07
C ALA A 35 -8.85 11.16 23.59
N GLY A 36 -9.93 11.25 22.80
CA GLY A 36 -10.50 12.52 22.32
C GLY A 36 -9.91 13.06 21.02
N PHE A 37 -9.05 12.29 20.34
CA PHE A 37 -8.51 12.64 19.03
C PHE A 37 -9.41 12.13 17.91
N LYS A 38 -9.38 12.85 16.79
CA LYS A 38 -10.07 12.48 15.57
C LYS A 38 -9.09 11.91 14.56
N VAL A 39 -9.24 10.62 14.25
CA VAL A 39 -8.43 9.92 13.23
C VAL A 39 -9.34 9.45 12.10
N HIS A 40 -8.94 9.69 10.85
CA HIS A 40 -9.61 9.16 9.67
C HIS A 40 -8.82 8.02 9.05
N ILE A 41 -9.53 7.05 8.47
CA ILE A 41 -8.95 5.96 7.69
C ILE A 41 -9.27 6.17 6.22
N LEU A 42 -8.24 6.10 5.37
CA LEU A 42 -8.38 6.13 3.92
C LEU A 42 -7.88 4.82 3.31
N TYR A 43 -8.77 4.15 2.61
CA TYR A 43 -8.48 2.92 1.89
C TYR A 43 -7.97 3.23 0.47
N MET A 44 -6.64 3.45 0.35
CA MET A 44 -5.99 3.68 -0.95
C MET A 44 -6.04 2.42 -1.82
N ASN A 45 -6.05 1.22 -1.23
CA ASN A 45 -6.31 -0.03 -1.95
C ASN A 45 -7.60 0.01 -2.76
N LEU A 46 -8.72 0.47 -2.17
CA LEU A 46 -10.01 0.53 -2.86
C LEU A 46 -10.00 1.56 -3.99
N LEU A 47 -9.28 2.68 -3.79
CA LEU A 47 -9.10 3.68 -4.85
C LEU A 47 -8.28 3.10 -6.02
N TYR A 48 -7.20 2.38 -5.73
CA TYR A 48 -6.40 1.74 -6.78
C TYR A 48 -7.21 0.70 -7.54
N ALA A 49 -7.96 -0.15 -6.83
CA ALA A 49 -8.84 -1.14 -7.45
C ALA A 49 -9.91 -0.51 -8.37
N SER A 50 -10.46 0.66 -7.98
CA SER A 50 -11.40 1.39 -8.83
C SER A 50 -10.76 1.98 -10.09
N LEU A 51 -9.44 2.18 -10.08
CA LEU A 51 -8.68 2.73 -11.21
C LEU A 51 -8.25 1.65 -12.21
N VAL A 52 -7.94 0.44 -11.74
CA VAL A 52 -7.35 -0.64 -12.54
C VAL A 52 -8.29 -1.80 -12.85
N ASP A 53 -9.56 -1.74 -12.41
CA ASP A 53 -10.52 -2.85 -12.34
C ASP A 53 -10.33 -3.79 -11.11
N PRO A 54 -11.41 -4.08 -10.34
CA PRO A 54 -11.32 -4.94 -9.16
C PRO A 54 -10.84 -6.38 -9.42
N ALA A 55 -11.09 -6.95 -10.59
CA ALA A 55 -10.62 -8.30 -10.91
C ALA A 55 -9.11 -8.30 -11.20
N GLN A 56 -8.61 -7.31 -11.93
CA GLN A 56 -7.16 -7.14 -12.13
C GLN A 56 -6.44 -6.84 -10.82
N TYR A 57 -7.03 -5.99 -9.97
CA TYR A 57 -6.50 -5.74 -8.64
C TYR A 57 -6.47 -7.01 -7.78
N GLY A 58 -7.51 -7.84 -7.85
CA GLY A 58 -7.52 -9.14 -7.18
C GLY A 58 -6.40 -10.06 -7.65
N THR A 59 -6.05 -10.03 -8.94
CA THR A 59 -4.86 -10.71 -9.47
C THR A 59 -3.57 -10.21 -8.86
N LEU A 60 -3.43 -8.89 -8.70
CA LEU A 60 -2.25 -8.32 -8.06
C LEU A 60 -2.11 -8.76 -6.61
N CYS A 61 -3.20 -8.75 -5.84
CA CYS A 61 -3.19 -9.18 -4.43
C CYS A 61 -2.79 -10.64 -4.25
N ASN A 62 -3.13 -11.49 -5.23
CA ASN A 62 -2.75 -12.90 -5.24
C ASN A 62 -1.61 -13.17 -6.21
N ALA A 63 -0.72 -12.21 -6.44
CA ALA A 63 0.52 -12.50 -7.14
C ALA A 63 1.51 -13.16 -6.17
N PRO A 64 2.42 -14.03 -6.65
CA PRO A 64 3.35 -14.69 -5.76
C PRO A 64 4.18 -13.67 -4.97
N VAL A 65 4.21 -13.80 -3.64
CA VAL A 65 4.84 -12.82 -2.73
C VAL A 65 6.31 -12.53 -3.07
N PHE A 66 7.02 -13.48 -3.66
CA PHE A 66 8.42 -13.30 -4.08
C PHE A 66 8.58 -12.38 -5.31
N TRP A 67 7.50 -12.05 -6.02
CA TRP A 67 7.51 -11.00 -7.05
C TRP A 67 7.56 -9.60 -6.44
N LEU A 68 7.03 -9.42 -5.22
CA LEU A 68 6.93 -8.14 -4.53
C LEU A 68 6.30 -7.07 -5.43
N LEU A 69 5.13 -7.37 -6.01
CA LEU A 69 4.52 -6.51 -7.03
C LEU A 69 4.18 -5.14 -6.47
N GLY A 70 3.69 -5.03 -5.24
CA GLY A 70 3.46 -3.73 -4.60
C GLY A 70 4.75 -2.92 -4.46
N GLU A 71 5.86 -3.56 -4.12
CA GLU A 71 7.16 -2.88 -4.05
C GLU A 71 7.61 -2.39 -5.44
N ARG A 72 7.38 -3.19 -6.49
CA ARG A 72 7.82 -2.87 -7.86
C ARG A 72 6.95 -1.82 -8.53
N LEU A 73 5.64 -1.97 -8.48
CA LEU A 73 4.67 -1.05 -9.11
C LEU A 73 4.82 0.37 -8.57
N PHE A 74 5.19 0.51 -7.30
CA PHE A 74 5.33 1.83 -6.65
C PHE A 74 6.78 2.31 -6.55
N ALA A 75 7.77 1.54 -7.00
CA ALA A 75 9.19 1.88 -6.90
C ALA A 75 9.53 3.24 -7.52
N ARG A 76 8.90 3.57 -8.66
CA ARG A 76 9.09 4.87 -9.33
C ARG A 76 8.61 6.02 -8.47
N ALA A 77 7.41 5.92 -7.91
CA ALA A 77 6.84 6.96 -7.05
C ALA A 77 7.57 7.07 -5.70
N ALA A 78 7.92 5.93 -5.08
CA ALA A 78 8.60 5.89 -3.79
C ALA A 78 10.05 6.41 -3.87
N TYR A 79 10.83 5.94 -4.85
CA TYR A 79 12.28 6.10 -4.85
C TYR A 79 12.83 6.87 -6.06
N GLY A 80 11.98 7.27 -7.00
CA GLY A 80 12.45 7.89 -8.26
C GLY A 80 13.18 6.89 -9.15
N ALA A 81 12.96 5.58 -8.95
CA ALA A 81 13.52 4.53 -9.78
C ALA A 81 12.79 4.46 -11.14
N PRO A 82 13.33 3.74 -12.14
CA PRO A 82 12.55 3.32 -13.30
C PRO A 82 11.30 2.51 -12.89
N PRO A 83 10.26 2.43 -13.75
CA PRO A 83 9.14 1.49 -13.57
C PRO A 83 9.62 0.09 -13.18
N PHE A 84 9.03 -0.52 -12.16
CA PHE A 84 9.42 -1.82 -11.56
C PHE A 84 10.80 -1.89 -10.88
N GLY A 85 11.48 -0.75 -10.72
CA GLY A 85 12.77 -0.62 -10.05
C GLY A 85 14.00 -0.78 -10.97
N PHE A 86 15.19 -0.74 -10.39
CA PHE A 86 16.45 -0.74 -11.15
C PHE A 86 16.74 -2.06 -11.90
N VAL A 87 16.19 -3.17 -11.43
CA VAL A 87 16.33 -4.51 -12.05
C VAL A 87 15.09 -4.92 -12.86
N HIS A 88 14.35 -3.95 -13.38
CA HIS A 88 13.08 -4.18 -14.09
C HIS A 88 13.22 -5.14 -15.29
N THR A 89 14.30 -5.08 -16.07
CA THR A 89 14.50 -5.97 -17.22
C THR A 89 14.57 -7.44 -16.82
N GLU A 90 15.29 -7.77 -15.75
CA GLU A 90 15.38 -9.14 -15.24
C GLU A 90 14.04 -9.62 -14.70
N PHE A 91 13.34 -8.75 -13.97
CA PHE A 91 12.01 -9.04 -13.44
C PHE A 91 10.99 -9.35 -14.55
N LEU A 92 10.88 -8.48 -15.56
CA LEU A 92 9.97 -8.70 -16.68
C LEU A 92 10.34 -9.97 -17.46
N GLY A 93 11.63 -10.25 -17.63
CA GLY A 93 12.10 -11.51 -18.22
C GLY A 93 11.67 -12.76 -17.43
N LYS A 94 11.71 -12.71 -16.09
CA LYS A 94 11.21 -13.80 -15.22
C LYS A 94 9.71 -14.01 -15.36
N ILE A 95 8.93 -12.93 -15.50
CA ILE A 95 7.48 -13.02 -15.72
C ILE A 95 7.19 -13.65 -17.08
N SER A 96 7.89 -13.24 -18.15
CA SER A 96 7.74 -13.87 -19.46
C SER A 96 8.03 -15.37 -19.42
N ALA A 97 9.11 -15.76 -18.74
CA ALA A 97 9.48 -17.17 -18.58
C ALA A 97 8.44 -17.95 -17.76
N HIS A 98 7.96 -17.38 -16.66
CA HIS A 98 6.92 -17.98 -15.82
C HIS A 98 5.61 -18.20 -16.59
N ASN A 99 5.18 -17.18 -17.34
CA ASN A 99 3.98 -17.23 -18.16
C ASN A 99 4.08 -18.25 -19.30
N ALA A 100 5.30 -18.58 -19.75
CA ALA A 100 5.55 -19.58 -20.80
C ALA A 100 5.59 -21.03 -20.26
N GLN A 101 5.91 -21.23 -18.97
CA GLN A 101 6.18 -22.56 -18.39
C GLN A 101 5.03 -23.16 -17.57
N ASN A 102 4.12 -22.35 -17.01
CA ASN A 102 3.10 -22.85 -16.08
C ASN A 102 1.72 -23.04 -16.72
N GLU A 103 1.31 -24.28 -17.03
CA GLU A 103 -0.10 -24.66 -17.29
C GLU A 103 -0.94 -24.79 -16.01
N SER A 104 -0.33 -24.72 -14.82
CA SER A 104 -1.01 -24.97 -13.54
C SER A 104 -1.35 -23.70 -12.77
N LYS A 105 -2.57 -23.71 -12.21
CA LYS A 105 -3.11 -22.77 -11.21
C LYS A 105 -2.04 -22.40 -10.18
N SER A 106 -1.78 -21.11 -10.01
CA SER A 106 -1.10 -20.62 -8.81
C SER A 106 -1.88 -21.13 -7.60
N LEU A 107 -1.22 -21.91 -6.73
CA LEU A 107 -1.76 -22.30 -5.44
C LEU A 107 -1.18 -21.34 -4.41
N GLN A 108 -1.93 -20.31 -4.05
CA GLN A 108 -1.59 -19.39 -2.97
C GLN A 108 -2.40 -19.69 -1.72
N TYR A 109 -1.82 -19.31 -0.59
CA TYR A 109 -2.45 -19.44 0.72
C TYR A 109 -3.85 -18.81 0.77
N LEU A 110 -4.09 -17.75 -0.01
CA LEU A 110 -5.36 -17.04 -0.10
C LEU A 110 -6.36 -17.65 -1.09
N ASP A 111 -5.94 -18.50 -2.03
CA ASP A 111 -6.86 -19.17 -2.98
C ASP A 111 -7.81 -20.15 -2.27
N HIS A 112 -7.48 -20.56 -1.04
CA HIS A 112 -8.33 -21.36 -0.17
C HIS A 112 -9.28 -20.52 0.70
N LEU A 113 -9.08 -19.19 0.74
CA LEU A 113 -9.89 -18.24 1.51
C LEU A 113 -10.81 -17.40 0.62
N SER A 114 -10.52 -17.30 -0.69
CA SER A 114 -11.52 -16.90 -1.68
C SER A 114 -12.65 -17.93 -1.64
N ASP A 115 -13.89 -17.46 -1.50
CA ASP A 115 -15.02 -18.37 -1.40
C ASP A 115 -15.06 -19.34 -2.60
N SER A 116 -15.47 -20.57 -2.34
CA SER A 116 -15.65 -21.58 -3.39
C SER A 116 -16.79 -21.23 -4.38
N SER A 117 -17.40 -20.05 -4.26
CA SER A 117 -18.50 -19.58 -5.10
C SER A 117 -18.01 -18.81 -6.33
N GLY A 118 -16.75 -18.35 -6.33
CA GLY A 118 -16.19 -17.52 -7.41
C GLY A 118 -16.81 -16.12 -7.50
N ALA A 119 -17.58 -15.72 -6.48
CA ALA A 119 -18.26 -14.42 -6.43
C ALA A 119 -17.34 -13.29 -5.97
N PHE A 120 -16.18 -13.60 -5.39
CA PHE A 120 -15.18 -12.60 -5.04
C PHE A 120 -14.09 -12.53 -6.14
N PRO A 121 -13.83 -11.33 -6.71
CA PRO A 121 -12.89 -11.13 -7.82
C PRO A 121 -11.41 -11.31 -7.45
N GLN A 122 -11.12 -12.00 -6.34
CA GLN A 122 -9.78 -12.23 -5.79
C GLN A 122 -9.38 -13.71 -5.88
N GLY A 123 -10.03 -14.51 -6.72
CA GLY A 123 -9.45 -15.75 -7.22
C GLY A 123 -9.23 -15.56 -8.71
N CYS A 124 -8.01 -15.78 -9.22
CA CYS A 124 -7.82 -15.67 -10.65
C CYS A 124 -6.62 -16.45 -11.18
N ASP A 125 -6.94 -17.31 -12.14
CA ASP A 125 -6.04 -17.91 -13.13
C ASP A 125 -5.47 -16.87 -14.14
N HIS A 126 -5.36 -15.60 -13.75
CA HIS A 126 -5.02 -14.52 -14.67
C HIS A 126 -3.51 -14.26 -14.68
N ARG A 127 -2.87 -14.61 -15.80
CA ARG A 127 -1.48 -14.23 -16.07
C ARG A 127 -1.44 -12.74 -16.41
N SER A 128 -0.70 -11.93 -15.66
CA SER A 128 -0.43 -10.55 -16.05
C SER A 128 0.52 -10.56 -17.25
N SER A 129 0.08 -10.00 -18.38
CA SER A 129 0.98 -9.69 -19.50
C SER A 129 1.89 -8.51 -19.13
N ILE A 130 2.98 -8.30 -19.88
CA ILE A 130 3.86 -7.14 -19.66
C ILE A 130 3.09 -5.84 -19.88
N GLU A 131 2.22 -5.81 -20.90
CA GLU A 131 1.38 -4.64 -21.21
C GLU A 131 0.45 -4.31 -20.04
N ASN A 132 -0.18 -5.32 -19.44
CA ASN A 132 -1.00 -5.14 -18.25
C ASN A 132 -0.17 -4.59 -17.07
N LEU A 133 1.00 -5.17 -16.79
CA LEU A 133 1.87 -4.66 -15.71
C LEU A 133 2.29 -3.21 -15.92
N ASN A 134 2.58 -2.81 -17.16
CA ASN A 134 2.92 -1.43 -17.49
C ASN A 134 1.74 -0.49 -17.20
N GLU A 135 0.52 -0.88 -17.61
CA GLU A 135 -0.69 -0.10 -17.30
C GLU A 135 -0.89 0.04 -15.79
N LEU A 136 -0.74 -1.05 -15.04
CA LEU A 136 -0.86 -1.04 -13.58
C LEU A 136 0.17 -0.10 -12.94
N GLU A 137 1.42 -0.11 -13.42
CA GLU A 137 2.48 0.80 -12.94
C GLU A 137 2.14 2.27 -13.22
N GLU A 138 1.66 2.57 -14.43
CA GLU A 138 1.24 3.93 -14.79
C GLU A 138 0.09 4.42 -13.90
N ARG A 139 -0.93 3.58 -13.68
CA ARG A 139 -2.05 3.88 -12.78
C ARG A 139 -1.61 4.03 -11.33
N ALA A 140 -0.62 3.26 -10.88
CA ALA A 140 -0.07 3.39 -9.52
C ALA A 140 0.56 4.77 -9.33
N PHE A 141 1.33 5.24 -10.32
CA PHE A 141 1.95 6.55 -10.30
C PHE A 141 0.93 7.69 -10.35
N GLU A 142 -0.06 7.61 -11.26
CA GLU A 142 -1.15 8.59 -11.36
C GLU A 142 -1.94 8.69 -10.04
N LEU A 143 -2.24 7.54 -9.42
CA LEU A 143 -2.92 7.50 -8.13
C LEU A 143 -2.14 8.23 -7.05
N VAL A 144 -0.83 7.97 -6.91
CA VAL A 144 0.00 8.62 -5.89
C VAL A 144 0.01 10.13 -6.10
N GLU A 145 0.25 10.60 -7.32
CA GLU A 145 0.30 12.03 -7.63
C GLU A 145 -1.04 12.72 -7.33
N GLY A 146 -2.15 12.15 -7.80
CA GLY A 146 -3.48 12.71 -7.61
C GLY A 146 -3.93 12.69 -6.15
N LEU A 147 -3.71 11.56 -5.47
CA LEU A 147 -4.15 11.36 -4.09
C LEU A 147 -3.33 12.20 -3.11
N ALA A 148 -2.00 12.26 -3.27
CA ALA A 148 -1.14 13.08 -2.43
C ALA A 148 -1.52 14.56 -2.53
N ALA A 149 -1.78 15.06 -3.75
CA ALA A 149 -2.25 16.43 -3.94
C ALA A 149 -3.61 16.69 -3.28
N ALA A 150 -4.51 15.70 -3.29
CA ALA A 150 -5.80 15.80 -2.61
C ALA A 150 -5.67 15.82 -1.08
N ILE A 151 -4.81 14.96 -0.51
CA ILE A 151 -4.54 14.89 0.93
C ILE A 151 -3.85 16.17 1.41
N ALA A 152 -2.83 16.64 0.70
CA ALA A 152 -2.06 17.83 1.10
C ALA A 152 -2.94 19.10 1.19
N ARG A 153 -3.98 19.23 0.37
CA ARG A 153 -4.96 20.34 0.43
C ARG A 153 -5.89 20.30 1.64
N LYS A 154 -5.92 19.21 2.40
CA LYS A 154 -6.82 19.01 3.55
C LYS A 154 -6.19 19.39 4.89
N ASN A 155 -4.94 19.87 4.89
CA ASN A 155 -4.23 20.33 6.08
C ASN A 155 -4.23 19.33 7.25
N TYR A 156 -4.12 18.03 6.97
CA TYR A 156 -3.81 17.05 8.01
C TYR A 156 -2.43 17.36 8.60
N GLY A 157 -2.36 17.53 9.92
CA GLY A 157 -1.10 17.71 10.64
C GLY A 157 -0.24 16.45 10.57
N ILE A 158 -0.88 15.28 10.65
CA ILE A 158 -0.25 13.97 10.59
C ILE A 158 -0.89 13.13 9.48
N VAL A 159 -0.06 12.52 8.63
CA VAL A 159 -0.49 11.50 7.66
C VAL A 159 0.34 10.24 7.88
N GLY A 160 -0.32 9.14 8.18
CA GLY A 160 0.29 7.85 8.43
C GLY A 160 -0.09 6.79 7.40
N ALA A 161 0.71 5.73 7.31
CA ALA A 161 0.34 4.53 6.57
C ALA A 161 0.63 3.27 7.39
N THR A 162 -0.28 2.30 7.30
CA THR A 162 0.03 0.92 7.72
C THR A 162 0.78 0.20 6.60
N THR A 163 1.58 -0.80 6.92
CA THR A 163 2.28 -1.63 5.94
C THR A 163 2.43 -3.08 6.41
N THR A 164 2.02 -4.00 5.54
CA THR A 164 2.14 -5.46 5.69
C THR A 164 2.46 -6.06 4.33
N PHE A 165 3.36 -7.04 4.26
CA PHE A 165 3.81 -7.66 3.01
C PHE A 165 4.41 -6.64 2.02
N ASP A 166 3.94 -6.54 0.79
CA ASP A 166 4.49 -5.68 -0.27
C ASP A 166 3.86 -4.27 -0.30
N GLN A 167 3.49 -3.75 0.88
CA GLN A 167 2.86 -2.44 1.08
C GLN A 167 3.83 -1.31 1.42
N THR A 168 5.15 -1.57 1.47
CA THR A 168 6.12 -0.58 1.95
C THR A 168 6.35 0.53 0.93
N SER A 169 6.67 0.20 -0.32
CA SER A 169 6.82 1.20 -1.38
C SER A 169 5.55 2.01 -1.64
N PRO A 170 4.32 1.45 -1.72
CA PRO A 170 3.15 2.29 -1.87
C PRO A 170 2.92 3.24 -0.69
N ALA A 171 3.19 2.80 0.55
CA ALA A 171 3.15 3.67 1.72
C ALA A 171 4.16 4.82 1.61
N VAL A 172 5.44 4.50 1.35
CA VAL A 172 6.51 5.49 1.18
C VAL A 172 6.21 6.46 0.05
N ALA A 173 5.72 5.97 -1.10
CA ALA A 173 5.35 6.77 -2.25
C ALA A 173 4.33 7.86 -1.88
N LEU A 174 3.25 7.48 -1.19
CA LEU A 174 2.22 8.43 -0.80
C LEU A 174 2.75 9.43 0.25
N LEU A 175 3.38 8.94 1.32
CA LEU A 175 3.87 9.79 2.42
C LEU A 175 4.90 10.82 1.92
N LYS A 176 5.89 10.35 1.14
CA LYS A 176 6.90 11.21 0.52
C LYS A 176 6.26 12.27 -0.36
N ARG A 177 5.27 11.90 -1.18
CA ARG A 177 4.64 12.84 -2.10
C ARG A 177 3.77 13.86 -1.38
N VAL A 178 3.00 13.45 -0.37
CA VAL A 178 2.24 14.36 0.50
C VAL A 178 3.16 15.38 1.14
N LYS A 179 4.25 14.92 1.76
CA LYS A 179 5.21 15.79 2.43
C LYS A 179 5.97 16.72 1.49
N ALA A 180 6.25 16.27 0.26
CA ALA A 180 6.84 17.13 -0.77
C ALA A 180 5.91 18.28 -1.16
N ILE A 181 4.59 18.09 -1.12
CA ILE A 181 3.60 19.14 -1.42
C ILE A 181 3.33 20.02 -0.19
N ASN A 182 3.23 19.42 0.99
CA ASN A 182 3.08 20.12 2.26
C ASN A 182 4.16 19.68 3.27
N PRO A 183 5.29 20.40 3.35
CA PRO A 183 6.40 20.05 4.26
C PRO A 183 6.05 20.12 5.75
N ALA A 184 4.95 20.79 6.12
CA ALA A 184 4.49 20.87 7.51
C ALA A 184 3.78 19.59 7.97
N THR A 185 3.37 18.72 7.05
CA THR A 185 2.77 17.42 7.40
C THR A 185 3.83 16.50 7.99
N VAL A 186 3.55 15.99 9.19
CA VAL A 186 4.32 14.93 9.83
C VAL A 186 3.90 13.59 9.23
N THR A 187 4.86 12.80 8.78
CA THR A 187 4.62 11.50 8.15
C THR A 187 5.02 10.34 9.05
N ILE A 188 4.12 9.38 9.21
CA ILE A 188 4.37 8.22 10.06
C ILE A 188 4.11 6.92 9.30
N ILE A 189 4.80 5.85 9.67
CA ILE A 189 4.56 4.52 9.11
C ILE A 189 4.59 3.47 10.22
N GLY A 190 3.77 2.43 10.12
CA GLY A 190 3.72 1.33 11.09
C GLY A 190 3.07 0.09 10.51
N GLY A 191 2.80 -0.92 11.33
CA GLY A 191 2.23 -2.21 10.90
C GLY A 191 3.27 -3.33 10.88
N ALA A 192 2.90 -4.50 10.35
CA ALA A 192 3.69 -5.72 10.50
C ALA A 192 5.11 -5.62 9.90
N ASN A 193 5.31 -4.81 8.85
CA ASN A 193 6.63 -4.60 8.28
C ASN A 193 7.54 -3.70 9.14
N CYS A 194 7.02 -3.11 10.22
CA CYS A 194 7.75 -2.28 11.17
C CYS A 194 8.05 -3.03 12.47
N GLU A 195 7.95 -4.37 12.50
CA GLU A 195 8.25 -5.16 13.70
C GLU A 195 9.77 -5.34 13.90
N GLY A 196 10.24 -5.12 15.13
CA GLY A 196 11.63 -5.37 15.53
C GLY A 196 12.67 -4.68 14.62
N GLU A 197 13.65 -5.45 14.14
CA GLU A 197 14.73 -4.93 13.29
C GLU A 197 14.23 -4.40 11.94
N MET A 198 13.05 -4.84 11.46
CA MET A 198 12.48 -4.35 10.21
C MET A 198 12.12 -2.86 10.28
N ALA A 199 11.78 -2.35 11.46
CA ALA A 199 11.50 -0.93 11.68
C ALA A 199 12.67 -0.04 11.24
N ALA A 200 13.90 -0.43 11.61
CA ALA A 200 15.11 0.29 11.22
C ALA A 200 15.35 0.22 9.71
N GLY A 201 15.04 -0.93 9.10
CA GLY A 201 15.03 -1.09 7.64
C GLY A 201 14.07 -0.11 6.97
N VAL A 202 12.81 -0.07 7.41
CA VAL A 202 11.79 0.85 6.89
C VAL A 202 12.20 2.31 7.08
N ALA A 203 12.71 2.67 8.25
CA ALA A 203 13.20 4.03 8.53
C ALA A 203 14.30 4.49 7.57
N SER A 204 15.13 3.55 7.08
CA SER A 204 16.23 3.87 6.16
C SER A 204 15.78 4.13 4.71
N LEU A 205 14.53 3.80 4.34
CA LEU A 205 14.05 3.86 2.96
C LEU A 205 13.78 5.28 2.46
N SER A 206 13.41 6.20 3.36
CA SER A 206 13.13 7.59 2.99
C SER A 206 13.28 8.53 4.16
N ASP A 207 14.00 9.63 3.94
CA ASP A 207 14.09 10.78 4.85
C ASP A 207 12.77 11.57 4.96
N LYS A 208 11.73 11.17 4.20
CA LYS A 208 10.39 11.77 4.23
C LYS A 208 9.40 10.94 5.03
N VAL A 209 9.85 9.92 5.74
CA VAL A 209 9.10 9.25 6.80
C VAL A 209 9.70 9.72 8.12
N ASP A 210 8.96 10.53 8.88
CA ASP A 210 9.50 11.15 10.10
C ASP A 210 9.60 10.18 11.26
N PHE A 211 8.58 9.32 11.40
CA PHE A 211 8.51 8.36 12.51
C PHE A 211 8.08 6.98 12.00
N VAL A 212 8.72 5.96 12.56
CA VAL A 212 8.34 4.55 12.39
C VAL A 212 7.80 4.04 13.72
N PHE A 213 6.58 3.54 13.70
CA PHE A 213 5.92 2.89 14.82
C PHE A 213 6.21 1.40 14.76
N ALA A 214 6.98 0.91 15.72
CA ALA A 214 7.40 -0.48 15.80
C ALA A 214 6.62 -1.22 16.89
N GLY A 215 6.14 -2.43 16.58
CA GLY A 215 5.33 -3.21 17.51
C GLY A 215 3.91 -2.69 17.70
N GLU A 216 3.28 -3.24 18.72
CA GLU A 216 1.97 -2.81 19.19
C GLU A 216 2.04 -1.36 19.65
N SER A 217 1.21 -0.52 19.06
CA SER A 217 1.37 0.94 19.10
C SER A 217 0.14 1.66 19.65
N GLU A 218 -0.80 0.97 20.30
CA GLU A 218 -2.03 1.57 20.82
C GLU A 218 -1.73 2.71 21.79
N VAL A 219 -0.79 2.50 22.71
CA VAL A 219 -0.39 3.50 23.70
C VAL A 219 0.50 4.57 23.07
N THR A 220 1.56 4.14 22.38
CA THR A 220 2.55 5.07 21.82
C THR A 220 1.98 5.96 20.71
N PHE A 221 0.99 5.49 19.96
CA PHE A 221 0.29 6.29 18.96
C PHE A 221 -0.56 7.38 19.62
N VAL A 222 -1.29 7.05 20.69
CA VAL A 222 -2.10 8.04 21.42
C VAL A 222 -1.21 9.07 22.11
N ASP A 223 -0.12 8.65 22.73
CA ASP A 223 0.85 9.57 23.38
C ASP A 223 1.55 10.50 22.38
N PHE A 224 1.57 10.12 21.09
CA PHE A 224 2.18 10.92 20.02
C PHE A 224 1.24 11.98 19.43
N LEU A 225 -0.09 11.75 19.46
CA LEU A 225 -1.10 12.67 18.92
C LEU A 225 -1.24 13.94 19.78
#